data_AF-A0A1B6ETP8-F1
#
_entry.id   AF-A0A1B6ETP8-F1
#
_cell.length_a   1.000
_cell.length_b   1.000
_cell.length_c   1.000
_cell.angle_alpha   90.00
_cell.angle_beta   90.00
_cell.angle_gamma   90.00
#
_symmetry.space_group_name_H-M   'P 1'
#
loop_
_entity.id
_entity.type
_entity.pdbx_description
1 polymer ?
#
loop_
_entity_poly.entity_id
_entity_poly.type
_entity_poly.pdbx_seq_one_letter_code
_entity_poly.pdbx_strand_id
1 'polypeptide(L)'
;MMARVEERTPYIIVAFQECERMNNLMQEIRRSLKELSLGLKGELTITSEMEVLESALFMDNVPENWTKLAYPSLMGLGAWFSDLMVRLRELESWVGDFNLPSSVWLAGFFNPQSFLTAIMQSTARKNEWPLDKMCLQCDVTKKQKEEFSSPPREGAYINGLFMEGARWNMELGCISSSKLKELFPMMPVVFIKAITQDKQDLRNIYECPVYKTRQRGPTFVWTFNLKTKEKASKWTLAGVAILLCT
;
A
#
# COMPACT_ATOMS: atom_id res chain seq x y z
N MET A 1 5.03 -19.42 -14.38
CA MET A 1 4.83 -17.95 -14.46
C MET A 1 6.14 -17.22 -14.72
N MET A 2 7.20 -17.44 -13.92
CA MET A 2 8.52 -16.81 -14.13
C MET A 2 9.20 -17.11 -15.48
N ALA A 3 8.90 -18.25 -16.11
CA ALA A 3 9.44 -18.61 -17.43
C ALA A 3 8.76 -17.90 -18.62
N ARG A 4 7.67 -17.16 -18.37
CA ARG A 4 6.92 -16.43 -19.42
C ARG A 4 7.33 -14.96 -19.57
N VAL A 5 8.27 -14.49 -18.75
CA VAL A 5 8.73 -13.10 -18.79
C VAL A 5 10.15 -13.08 -19.33
N GLU A 6 10.32 -12.51 -20.52
CA GLU A 6 11.62 -12.37 -21.19
C GLU A 6 12.50 -11.30 -20.52
N GLU A 7 11.90 -10.20 -20.04
CA GLU A 7 12.62 -9.11 -19.36
C GLU A 7 12.15 -8.91 -17.91
N ARG A 8 13.05 -9.11 -16.94
CA ARG A 8 12.75 -8.94 -15.51
C ARG A 8 12.89 -7.48 -15.09
N THR A 9 11.86 -6.69 -15.37
CA THR A 9 11.79 -5.31 -14.89
C THR A 9 11.65 -5.27 -13.35
N PRO A 10 12.05 -4.17 -12.69
CA PRO A 10 11.84 -4.01 -11.25
C PRO A 10 10.39 -4.23 -10.81
N TYR A 11 9.41 -3.76 -11.59
CA TYR A 11 7.99 -3.94 -11.31
C TYR A 11 7.57 -5.42 -11.32
N ILE A 12 8.09 -6.20 -12.27
CA ILE A 12 7.78 -7.63 -12.36
C ILE A 12 8.35 -8.39 -11.16
N ILE A 13 9.55 -8.02 -10.69
CA ILE A 13 10.14 -8.61 -9.48
C ILE A 13 9.23 -8.36 -8.27
N VAL A 14 8.70 -7.14 -8.12
CA VAL A 14 7.72 -6.82 -7.06
C VAL A 14 6.48 -7.69 -7.21
N ALA A 15 5.89 -7.78 -8.40
CA ALA A 15 4.71 -8.59 -8.64
C ALA A 15 4.91 -10.06 -8.24
N PHE A 16 6.07 -10.65 -8.55
CA PHE A 16 6.40 -12.02 -8.12
C PHE A 16 6.51 -12.17 -6.60
N GLN A 17 7.17 -11.22 -5.92
CA GLN A 17 7.29 -11.25 -4.46
C GLN A 17 5.92 -11.12 -3.78
N GLU A 18 5.04 -10.28 -4.33
CA GLU A 18 3.68 -10.10 -3.84
C GLU A 18 2.83 -11.36 -4.06
N CYS A 19 2.97 -12.02 -5.21
CA CYS A 19 2.36 -13.33 -5.48
C CYS A 19 2.81 -14.41 -4.51
N GLU A 20 4.11 -14.49 -4.21
CA GLU A 20 4.64 -15.46 -3.25
C GLU A 20 4.01 -15.26 -1.86
N ARG A 21 3.96 -14.01 -1.37
CA ARG A 21 3.34 -13.67 -0.08
C ARG A 21 1.85 -14.00 -0.07
N MET A 22 1.12 -13.63 -1.13
CA MET A 22 -0.30 -13.92 -1.27
C MET A 22 -0.56 -15.44 -1.26
N ASN A 23 0.24 -16.21 -2.00
CA ASN A 23 0.10 -17.67 -2.06
C ASN A 23 0.34 -18.31 -0.69
N ASN A 24 1.37 -17.87 0.04
CA ASN A 24 1.66 -18.37 1.38
C ASN A 24 0.51 -18.09 2.36
N LEU A 25 -0.04 -16.87 2.35
CA LEU A 25 -1.21 -16.51 3.16
C LEU A 25 -2.43 -17.36 2.79
N MET A 26 -2.75 -17.46 1.50
CA MET A 26 -3.92 -18.22 1.02
C MET A 26 -3.79 -19.72 1.29
N GLN A 27 -2.57 -20.28 1.23
CA GLN A 27 -2.31 -21.66 1.59
C GLN A 27 -2.55 -21.90 3.07
N GLU A 28 -2.07 -21.02 3.95
CA GLU A 28 -2.27 -21.15 5.40
C GLU A 28 -3.75 -21.03 5.78
N ILE A 29 -4.48 -20.08 5.20
CA ILE A 29 -5.93 -19.94 5.41
C ILE A 29 -6.65 -21.23 5.01
N ARG A 30 -6.38 -21.76 3.80
CA ARG A 30 -7.02 -23.00 3.32
C ARG A 30 -6.67 -24.22 4.16
N ARG A 31 -5.38 -24.36 4.53
CA ARG A 31 -4.89 -25.48 5.35
C ARG A 31 -5.58 -25.47 6.72
N SER A 32 -5.48 -24.36 7.43
CA SER A 32 -5.99 -24.23 8.79
C SER A 32 -7.52 -24.36 8.87
N LEU A 33 -8.27 -23.78 7.91
CA LEU A 33 -9.73 -23.95 7.85
C LEU A 33 -10.14 -25.39 7.51
N LYS A 34 -9.40 -26.07 6.64
CA LYS A 34 -9.67 -27.48 6.31
C LYS A 34 -9.44 -28.38 7.52
N GLU A 35 -8.34 -28.17 8.23
CA GLU A 35 -8.02 -28.90 9.47
C GLU A 35 -9.09 -28.68 10.53
N LEU A 36 -9.49 -27.43 10.80
CA LEU A 36 -10.58 -27.12 11.73
C LEU A 36 -11.89 -27.81 11.32
N SER A 37 -12.24 -27.78 10.02
CA SER A 37 -13.45 -28.45 9.54
C SER A 37 -13.44 -29.97 9.77
N LEU A 38 -12.29 -30.62 9.60
CA LEU A 38 -12.13 -32.05 9.87
C LEU A 38 -12.16 -32.35 11.39
N GLY A 39 -11.56 -31.47 12.20
CA GLY A 39 -11.63 -31.55 13.66
C GLY A 39 -13.06 -31.48 14.19
N LEU A 40 -13.85 -30.53 13.69
CA LEU A 40 -15.27 -30.37 14.05
C LEU A 40 -16.15 -31.55 13.61
N LYS A 41 -15.73 -32.33 12.61
CA LYS A 41 -16.41 -33.57 12.18
C LYS A 41 -15.98 -34.80 12.98
N GLY A 42 -14.98 -34.69 13.85
CA GLY A 42 -14.38 -35.80 14.56
C GLY A 42 -13.45 -36.68 13.70
N GLU A 43 -13.06 -36.20 12.51
CA GLU A 43 -12.12 -36.89 11.61
C GLU A 43 -10.66 -36.64 12.00
N LEU A 44 -10.40 -35.55 12.72
CA LEU A 44 -9.10 -35.23 13.33
C LEU A 44 -9.28 -34.93 14.82
N THR A 45 -8.25 -35.22 15.62
CA THR A 45 -8.18 -34.77 17.01
C THR A 45 -8.03 -33.24 17.03
N ILE A 46 -8.92 -32.56 17.75
CA ILE A 46 -8.86 -31.11 17.94
C ILE A 46 -7.55 -30.75 18.64
N THR A 47 -6.84 -29.77 18.07
CA THR A 47 -5.59 -29.23 18.62
C THR A 47 -5.82 -27.86 19.22
N SER A 48 -4.91 -27.39 20.08
CA SER A 48 -4.98 -26.03 20.63
C SER A 48 -4.96 -24.94 19.53
N GLU A 49 -4.27 -25.18 18.42
CA GLU A 49 -4.26 -24.25 17.28
C GLU A 49 -5.64 -24.13 16.62
N MET A 50 -6.39 -25.23 16.54
CA MET A 50 -7.76 -25.23 16.03
C MET A 50 -8.71 -24.45 16.96
N GLU A 51 -8.57 -24.62 18.28
CA GLU A 51 -9.39 -23.89 19.27
C GLU A 51 -9.12 -22.38 19.22
N VAL A 52 -7.85 -21.98 19.09
CA VAL A 52 -7.47 -20.56 18.92
C VAL A 52 -8.04 -20.00 17.62
N LEU A 53 -7.96 -20.76 16.53
CA LEU A 53 -8.57 -20.36 15.25
C LEU A 53 -10.09 -20.21 15.39
N GLU A 54 -10.78 -21.21 15.93
CA GLU A 54 -12.23 -21.18 16.13
C GLU A 54 -12.67 -19.96 16.95
N SER A 55 -11.98 -19.70 18.07
CA SER A 55 -12.25 -18.55 18.93
C SER A 55 -12.03 -17.22 18.20
N ALA A 56 -10.95 -17.10 17.42
CA ALA A 56 -10.71 -15.89 16.62
C ALA A 56 -11.81 -15.67 15.57
N LEU A 57 -12.22 -16.72 14.85
CA LEU A 57 -13.31 -16.66 13.87
C LEU A 57 -14.64 -16.26 14.53
N PHE A 58 -14.95 -16.84 15.69
CA PHE A 58 -16.16 -16.53 16.46
C PHE A 58 -16.19 -15.07 16.93
N MET A 59 -15.04 -14.52 17.31
CA MET A 59 -14.91 -13.17 17.85
C MET A 59 -14.67 -12.08 16.78
N ASP A 60 -14.87 -12.38 15.49
CA ASP A 60 -14.60 -11.48 14.34
C ASP A 60 -13.16 -10.94 14.32
N ASN A 61 -12.19 -11.72 14.80
CA ASN A 61 -10.78 -11.36 14.80
C ASN A 61 -10.03 -12.11 13.69
N VAL A 62 -9.09 -11.44 13.04
CA VAL A 62 -8.16 -12.11 12.13
C VAL A 62 -7.23 -13.01 12.98
N PRO A 63 -7.19 -14.33 12.72
CA PRO A 63 -6.31 -15.26 13.45
C PRO A 63 -4.84 -14.84 13.41
N GLU A 64 -4.11 -15.12 14.51
CA GLU A 64 -2.72 -14.68 14.66
C GLU A 64 -1.78 -15.33 13.62
N ASN A 65 -1.99 -16.62 13.32
CA ASN A 65 -1.23 -17.34 12.30
C ASN A 65 -1.43 -16.73 10.90
N TRP A 66 -2.62 -16.23 10.58
CA TRP A 66 -2.87 -15.51 9.33
C TRP A 66 -2.21 -14.13 9.38
N THR A 67 -2.35 -13.41 10.49
CA THR A 67 -1.77 -12.08 10.70
C THR A 67 -0.25 -12.06 10.51
N LYS A 68 0.46 -13.11 10.93
CA LYS A 68 1.92 -13.26 10.73
C LYS A 68 2.34 -13.31 9.26
N LEU A 69 1.47 -13.80 8.38
CA LEU A 69 1.71 -13.88 6.94
C LEU A 69 1.07 -12.72 6.17
N ALA A 70 0.10 -12.04 6.80
CA ALA A 70 -0.68 -10.98 6.20
C ALA A 70 0.03 -9.61 6.22
N TYR A 71 -0.61 -8.65 5.58
CA TYR A 71 -0.32 -7.22 5.72
C TYR A 71 -0.92 -6.69 7.04
N PRO A 72 -0.30 -5.66 7.66
CA PRO A 72 -0.87 -5.03 8.86
C PRO A 72 -2.27 -4.44 8.58
N SER A 73 -3.22 -4.72 9.46
CA SER A 73 -4.59 -4.22 9.39
C SER A 73 -5.19 -4.06 10.79
N LEU A 74 -6.20 -3.19 10.90
CA LEU A 74 -6.99 -2.96 12.11
C LEU A 74 -8.45 -3.41 11.92
N MET A 75 -8.76 -4.07 10.80
CA MET A 75 -10.10 -4.52 10.45
C MET A 75 -10.47 -5.79 11.20
N GLY A 76 -11.75 -5.93 11.56
CA GLY A 76 -12.34 -7.21 11.93
C GLY A 76 -12.32 -8.19 10.76
N LEU A 77 -12.49 -9.48 11.05
CA LEU A 77 -12.33 -10.58 10.10
C LEU A 77 -13.18 -10.39 8.83
N GLY A 78 -14.46 -10.04 8.95
CA GLY A 78 -15.34 -9.89 7.79
C GLY A 78 -14.89 -8.78 6.82
N ALA A 79 -14.49 -7.63 7.36
CA ALA A 79 -13.96 -6.51 6.58
C ALA A 79 -12.57 -6.84 6.01
N TRP A 80 -11.71 -7.47 6.79
CA TRP A 80 -10.38 -7.90 6.36
C TRP A 80 -10.44 -8.91 5.22
N PHE A 81 -11.36 -9.88 5.28
CA PHE A 81 -11.52 -10.87 4.21
C PHE A 81 -12.03 -10.20 2.91
N SER A 82 -12.96 -9.25 3.03
CA SER A 82 -13.43 -8.47 1.88
C SER A 82 -12.28 -7.68 1.24
N ASP A 83 -11.45 -7.04 2.05
CA ASP A 83 -10.24 -6.32 1.63
C ASP A 83 -9.22 -7.27 0.97
N LEU A 84 -8.98 -8.46 1.53
CA LEU A 84 -8.12 -9.50 0.96
C LEU A 84 -8.57 -9.92 -0.45
N MET A 85 -9.89 -10.06 -0.66
CA MET A 85 -10.43 -10.40 -1.98
C MET A 85 -10.23 -9.27 -3.00
N VAL A 86 -10.26 -8.01 -2.59
CA VAL A 86 -9.90 -6.89 -3.48
C VAL A 86 -8.42 -6.96 -3.85
N ARG A 87 -7.53 -7.16 -2.88
CA ARG A 87 -6.08 -7.26 -3.12
C ARG A 87 -5.72 -8.41 -4.05
N LEU A 88 -6.35 -9.56 -3.88
CA LEU A 88 -6.15 -10.69 -4.76
C LEU A 88 -6.51 -10.34 -6.20
N ARG A 89 -7.66 -9.69 -6.44
CA ARG A 89 -8.08 -9.25 -7.78
C ARG A 89 -7.14 -8.23 -8.41
N GLU A 90 -6.68 -7.25 -7.63
CA GLU A 90 -5.69 -6.26 -8.10
C GLU A 90 -4.38 -6.93 -8.51
N LEU A 91 -3.89 -7.89 -7.70
CA LEU A 91 -2.67 -8.63 -7.98
C LEU A 91 -2.83 -9.57 -9.20
N GLU A 92 -3.95 -10.29 -9.29
CA GLU A 92 -4.29 -11.13 -10.44
C GLU A 92 -4.36 -10.30 -11.73
N SER A 93 -4.99 -9.12 -11.68
CA SER A 93 -5.05 -8.20 -12.82
C SER A 93 -3.67 -7.75 -13.25
N TRP A 94 -2.80 -7.36 -12.30
CA TRP A 94 -1.44 -6.91 -12.62
C TRP A 94 -0.58 -8.04 -13.21
N VAL A 95 -0.72 -9.25 -12.69
CA VAL A 95 0.13 -10.40 -13.06
C VAL A 95 -0.39 -11.12 -14.32
N GLY A 96 -1.63 -10.87 -14.71
CA GLY A 96 -2.24 -11.46 -15.92
C GLY A 96 -1.48 -11.10 -17.20
N ASP A 97 -1.08 -9.83 -17.33
CA ASP A 97 -0.34 -9.30 -18.48
C ASP A 97 0.99 -8.63 -18.11
N PHE A 98 1.31 -8.51 -16.80
CA PHE A 98 2.47 -7.80 -16.27
C PHE A 98 2.54 -6.31 -16.69
N ASN A 99 1.41 -5.73 -17.11
CA ASN A 99 1.33 -4.31 -17.41
C ASN A 99 1.00 -3.53 -16.14
N LEU A 100 1.69 -2.42 -15.95
CA LEU A 100 1.41 -1.54 -14.81
C LEU A 100 -0.04 -1.01 -14.92
N PRO A 101 -0.86 -1.14 -13.85
CA PRO A 101 -2.21 -0.60 -13.83
C PRO A 101 -2.23 0.92 -14.10
N SER A 102 -3.34 1.43 -14.65
CA SER A 102 -3.50 2.87 -14.89
C SER A 102 -3.42 3.69 -13.59
N SER A 103 -3.82 3.12 -12.47
CA SER A 103 -3.50 3.60 -11.15
C SER A 103 -3.34 2.43 -10.18
N VAL A 104 -2.33 2.52 -9.32
CA VAL A 104 -1.95 1.49 -8.37
C VAL A 104 -2.49 1.82 -6.99
N TRP A 105 -3.22 0.89 -6.40
CA TRP A 105 -3.64 0.98 -5.00
C TRP A 105 -2.50 0.52 -4.09
N LEU A 106 -1.67 1.47 -3.63
CA LEU A 106 -0.45 1.17 -2.88
C LEU A 106 -0.72 0.40 -1.58
N ALA A 107 -1.88 0.63 -0.96
CA ALA A 107 -2.30 -0.10 0.23
C ALA A 107 -2.47 -1.59 -0.02
N GLY A 108 -2.75 -2.00 -1.27
CA GLY A 108 -3.03 -3.38 -1.65
C GLY A 108 -1.84 -4.33 -1.55
N PHE A 109 -0.61 -3.79 -1.56
CA PHE A 109 0.60 -4.59 -1.42
C PHE A 109 0.90 -5.00 0.02
N PHE A 110 1.50 -6.16 0.18
CA PHE A 110 2.20 -6.58 1.40
C PHE A 110 3.41 -5.66 1.65
N ASN A 111 4.19 -5.37 0.61
CA ASN A 111 5.37 -4.50 0.68
C ASN A 111 5.32 -3.29 -0.28
N PRO A 112 4.55 -2.24 0.06
CA PRO A 112 4.46 -1.02 -0.75
C PRO A 112 5.81 -0.31 -0.96
N GLN A 113 6.75 -0.45 -0.02
CA GLN A 113 8.08 0.14 -0.13
C GLN A 113 8.88 -0.46 -1.30
N SER A 114 8.70 -1.76 -1.57
CA SER A 114 9.32 -2.45 -2.71
C SER A 114 8.86 -1.84 -4.03
N PHE A 115 7.55 -1.56 -4.15
CA PHE A 115 6.97 -0.91 -5.32
C PHE A 115 7.54 0.51 -5.54
N LEU A 116 7.61 1.32 -4.49
CA LEU A 116 8.20 2.66 -4.54
C LEU A 116 9.69 2.62 -4.94
N THR A 117 10.42 1.60 -4.47
CA THR A 117 11.81 1.36 -4.85
C THR A 117 11.93 0.93 -6.31
N ALA A 118 10.99 0.13 -6.81
CA ALA A 118 10.95 -0.29 -8.21
C ALA A 118 10.77 0.91 -9.16
N ILE A 119 10.01 1.95 -8.77
CA ILE A 119 9.92 3.22 -9.52
C ILE A 119 11.30 3.86 -9.67
N MET A 120 12.08 3.93 -8.58
CA MET A 120 13.44 4.47 -8.61
C MET A 120 14.37 3.63 -9.46
N GLN A 121 14.35 2.30 -9.30
CA GLN A 121 15.18 1.38 -10.07
C GLN A 121 14.87 1.44 -11.56
N SER A 122 13.59 1.47 -11.93
CA SER A 122 13.15 1.56 -13.33
C SER A 122 13.63 2.85 -13.98
N THR A 123 13.48 3.97 -13.28
CA THR A 123 13.92 5.29 -13.78
C THR A 123 15.44 5.40 -13.85
N ALA A 124 16.14 4.92 -12.83
CA ALA A 124 17.60 4.93 -12.77
C ALA A 124 18.21 4.11 -13.90
N ARG A 125 17.71 2.89 -14.16
CA ARG A 125 18.17 2.04 -15.26
C ARG A 125 17.92 2.69 -16.63
N LYS A 126 16.71 3.24 -16.83
CA LYS A 126 16.33 3.88 -18.10
C LYS A 126 17.21 5.07 -18.45
N ASN A 127 17.60 5.86 -17.45
CA ASN A 127 18.38 7.09 -17.63
C ASN A 127 19.88 6.92 -17.32
N GLU A 128 20.33 5.70 -17.03
CA GLU A 128 21.71 5.39 -16.62
C GLU A 128 22.19 6.22 -15.41
N TRP A 129 21.30 6.46 -14.44
CA TRP A 129 21.59 7.21 -13.23
C TRP A 129 21.96 6.32 -12.05
N PRO A 130 22.85 6.77 -11.15
CA PRO A 130 23.16 6.05 -9.91
C PRO A 130 21.93 5.97 -8.98
N LEU A 131 21.58 4.76 -8.55
CA LEU A 131 20.38 4.51 -7.72
C LEU A 131 20.45 5.22 -6.35
N ASP A 132 21.64 5.36 -5.78
CA ASP A 132 21.90 6.02 -4.49
C ASP A 132 21.60 7.52 -4.50
N LYS A 133 21.58 8.14 -5.68
CA LYS A 133 21.24 9.55 -5.88
C LYS A 133 19.77 9.80 -6.23
N MET A 134 18.96 8.74 -6.29
CA MET A 134 17.55 8.86 -6.61
C MET A 134 16.72 9.24 -5.39
N CYS A 135 15.63 9.95 -5.63
CA CYS A 135 14.57 10.19 -4.67
C CYS A 135 13.22 10.20 -5.38
N LEU A 136 12.13 10.12 -4.62
CA LEU A 136 10.79 10.22 -5.15
C LEU A 136 10.32 11.67 -5.17
N GLN A 137 9.74 12.07 -6.29
CA GLN A 137 8.93 13.28 -6.40
C GLN A 137 7.46 12.88 -6.32
N CYS A 138 6.73 13.56 -5.45
CA CYS A 138 5.30 13.35 -5.19
C CYS A 138 4.52 14.56 -5.71
N ASP A 139 3.72 14.36 -6.77
CA ASP A 139 2.88 15.39 -7.36
C ASP A 139 1.41 15.00 -7.19
N VAL A 140 0.71 15.58 -6.22
CA VAL A 140 -0.73 15.33 -6.02
C VAL A 140 -1.51 15.93 -7.19
N THR A 141 -2.31 15.09 -7.86
CA THR A 141 -3.07 15.50 -9.04
C THR A 141 -4.40 16.15 -8.67
N LYS A 142 -5.15 16.60 -9.68
CA LYS A 142 -6.52 17.11 -9.53
C LYS A 142 -7.59 16.07 -9.89
N LYS A 143 -7.21 14.80 -10.04
CA LYS A 143 -8.05 13.74 -10.60
C LYS A 143 -8.23 12.57 -9.63
N GLN A 144 -9.34 11.87 -9.79
CA GLN A 144 -9.62 10.59 -9.14
C GLN A 144 -9.23 9.41 -10.01
N LYS A 145 -9.19 8.19 -9.43
CA LYS A 145 -8.64 7.01 -10.10
C LYS A 145 -9.36 6.66 -11.40
N GLU A 146 -10.67 6.91 -11.46
CA GLU A 146 -11.54 6.57 -12.59
C GLU A 146 -11.21 7.40 -13.84
N GLU A 147 -10.53 8.54 -13.67
CA GLU A 147 -10.13 9.42 -14.75
C GLU A 147 -8.80 9.03 -15.42
N PHE A 148 -8.15 7.95 -14.94
CA PHE A 148 -6.90 7.43 -15.49
C PHE A 148 -7.14 6.13 -16.26
N SER A 149 -7.00 6.20 -17.58
CA SER A 149 -7.18 5.06 -18.49
C SER A 149 -5.88 4.31 -18.82
N SER A 150 -4.72 4.90 -18.54
CA SER A 150 -3.42 4.31 -18.84
C SER A 150 -2.36 4.71 -17.81
N PRO A 151 -1.35 3.86 -17.55
CA PRO A 151 -0.22 4.23 -16.70
C PRO A 151 0.56 5.41 -17.30
N PRO A 152 1.32 6.16 -16.48
CA PRO A 152 2.20 7.20 -17.00
C PRO A 152 3.39 6.58 -17.73
N ARG A 153 4.05 7.37 -18.60
CA ARG A 153 5.28 6.93 -19.30
C ARG A 153 6.43 6.61 -18.35
N GLU A 154 6.46 7.29 -17.20
CA GLU A 154 7.46 7.13 -16.14
C GLU A 154 6.77 7.30 -14.80
N GLY A 155 7.21 6.55 -13.80
CA GLY A 155 6.58 6.56 -12.49
C GLY A 155 5.29 5.75 -12.42
N ALA A 156 4.41 6.11 -11.48
CA ALA A 156 3.12 5.47 -11.25
C ALA A 156 2.11 6.47 -10.68
N TYR A 157 0.83 6.28 -11.01
CA TYR A 157 -0.27 6.97 -10.36
C TYR A 157 -0.76 6.16 -9.16
N ILE A 158 -0.69 6.72 -7.96
CA ILE A 158 -1.10 6.06 -6.72
C ILE A 158 -2.47 6.55 -6.26
N ASN A 159 -3.38 5.63 -5.97
CA ASN A 159 -4.71 5.93 -5.43
C ASN A 159 -4.93 5.33 -4.03
N GLY A 160 -6.06 5.68 -3.42
CA GLY A 160 -6.50 5.10 -2.15
C GLY A 160 -5.67 5.55 -0.95
N LEU A 161 -5.12 6.76 -1.00
CA LEU A 161 -4.39 7.38 0.10
C LEU A 161 -5.34 8.23 0.95
N PHE A 162 -5.13 8.23 2.26
CA PHE A 162 -5.88 9.07 3.20
C PHE A 162 -4.92 10.00 3.93
N MET A 163 -5.37 11.18 4.32
CA MET A 163 -4.59 12.11 5.13
C MET A 163 -5.16 12.15 6.55
N GLU A 164 -4.30 12.11 7.57
CA GLU A 164 -4.67 12.26 8.98
C GLU A 164 -4.12 13.59 9.49
N GLY A 165 -4.87 14.28 10.34
CA GLY A 165 -4.46 15.57 10.95
C GLY A 165 -4.48 16.78 9.99
N ALA A 166 -4.68 16.55 8.70
CA ALA A 166 -4.89 17.58 7.69
C ALA A 166 -5.73 17.04 6.52
N ARG A 167 -5.96 17.90 5.51
CA ARG A 167 -6.54 17.51 4.22
C ARG A 167 -5.73 18.09 3.08
N TRP A 168 -5.82 17.47 1.91
CA TRP A 168 -5.35 18.09 0.68
C TRP A 168 -6.40 19.06 0.15
N ASN A 169 -5.99 20.30 -0.18
CA ASN A 169 -6.87 21.26 -0.83
C ASN A 169 -6.60 21.29 -2.34
N MET A 170 -7.58 20.85 -3.13
CA MET A 170 -7.49 20.74 -4.58
C MET A 170 -7.39 22.07 -5.31
N GLU A 171 -8.08 23.10 -4.81
CA GLU A 171 -8.07 24.42 -5.40
C GLU A 171 -6.71 25.09 -5.18
N LEU A 172 -6.16 24.97 -3.96
CA LEU A 172 -4.89 25.56 -3.59
C LEU A 172 -3.67 24.70 -3.99
N GLY A 173 -3.86 23.41 -4.22
CA GLY A 173 -2.78 22.46 -4.53
C GLY A 173 -1.79 22.28 -3.39
N CYS A 174 -2.25 22.33 -2.14
CA CYS A 174 -1.41 22.19 -0.96
C CYS A 174 -2.17 21.64 0.25
N ILE A 175 -1.45 21.27 1.30
CA ILE A 175 -2.02 20.87 2.59
C ILE A 175 -2.85 22.02 3.17
N SER A 176 -3.98 21.69 3.78
CA SER A 176 -4.85 22.60 4.52
C SER A 176 -5.36 21.93 5.78
N SER A 177 -5.81 22.73 6.75
CA SER A 177 -6.40 22.21 7.99
C SER A 177 -7.62 21.33 7.71
N SER A 178 -7.76 20.25 8.47
CA SER A 178 -8.92 19.34 8.41
C SER A 178 -10.22 20.07 8.71
N LYS A 179 -11.33 19.52 8.18
CA LYS A 179 -12.68 19.98 8.53
C LYS A 179 -13.20 19.19 9.74
N LEU A 180 -14.15 19.79 10.44
CA LEU A 180 -14.82 19.14 11.56
C LEU A 180 -15.45 17.81 11.10
N LYS A 181 -15.25 16.74 11.89
CA LYS A 181 -15.72 15.37 11.62
C LYS A 181 -15.12 14.67 10.39
N GLU A 182 -14.10 15.25 9.76
CA GLU A 182 -13.37 14.63 8.64
C GLU A 182 -12.01 14.12 9.14
N LEU A 183 -12.01 12.90 9.71
CA LEU A 183 -10.82 12.33 10.36
C LEU A 183 -9.74 11.90 9.36
N PHE A 184 -10.18 11.22 8.28
CA PHE A 184 -9.31 10.65 7.26
C PHE A 184 -9.78 11.02 5.85
N PRO A 185 -9.70 12.31 5.45
CA PRO A 185 -9.99 12.71 4.08
C PRO A 185 -9.19 11.89 3.07
N MET A 186 -9.88 11.37 2.04
CA MET A 186 -9.23 10.72 0.91
C MET A 186 -8.45 11.74 0.08
N MET A 187 -7.23 11.39 -0.30
CA MET A 187 -6.43 12.18 -1.21
C MET A 187 -6.80 11.87 -2.67
N PRO A 188 -6.65 12.86 -3.56
CA PRO A 188 -6.63 12.61 -5.00
C PRO A 188 -5.52 11.64 -5.38
N VAL A 189 -5.56 11.17 -6.63
CA VAL A 189 -4.46 10.39 -7.17
C VAL A 189 -3.16 11.17 -7.07
N VAL A 190 -2.12 10.51 -6.57
CA VAL A 190 -0.78 11.06 -6.43
C VAL A 190 0.10 10.50 -7.53
N PHE A 191 0.69 11.36 -8.34
CA PHE A 191 1.69 10.96 -9.30
C PHE A 191 3.06 10.85 -8.62
N ILE A 192 3.63 9.66 -8.63
CA ILE A 192 4.96 9.39 -8.08
C ILE A 192 5.90 9.06 -9.22
N LYS A 193 7.00 9.81 -9.31
CA LYS A 193 8.11 9.53 -10.22
C LYS A 193 9.43 9.62 -9.48
N ALA A 194 10.48 9.03 -10.02
CA ALA A 194 11.81 9.18 -9.46
C ALA A 194 12.55 10.31 -10.17
N ILE A 195 13.32 11.07 -9.41
CA ILE A 195 14.23 12.11 -9.88
C ILE A 195 15.56 11.99 -9.15
N THR A 196 16.59 12.70 -9.60
CA THR A 196 17.84 12.82 -8.86
C THR A 196 17.67 13.84 -7.73
N GLN A 197 18.35 13.62 -6.59
CA GLN A 197 18.24 14.46 -5.39
C GLN A 197 18.56 15.93 -5.64
N ASP A 198 19.48 16.24 -6.55
CA ASP A 198 19.84 17.62 -6.95
C ASP A 198 18.69 18.38 -7.64
N LYS A 199 17.71 17.66 -8.20
CA LYS A 199 16.53 18.25 -8.85
C LYS A 199 15.35 18.43 -7.89
N GLN A 200 15.49 18.00 -6.64
CA GLN A 200 14.41 18.06 -5.67
C GLN A 200 14.27 19.49 -5.12
N ASP A 201 13.12 20.12 -5.35
CA ASP A 201 12.79 21.41 -4.74
C ASP A 201 12.10 21.17 -3.40
N LEU A 202 12.74 21.59 -2.31
CA LEU A 202 12.22 21.44 -0.94
C LEU A 202 11.59 22.72 -0.39
N ARG A 203 11.44 23.76 -1.21
CA ARG A 203 10.82 25.02 -0.77
C ARG A 203 9.32 24.83 -0.59
N ASN A 204 8.80 25.33 0.53
CA ASN A 204 7.37 25.27 0.86
C ASN A 204 6.82 23.83 0.84
N ILE A 205 7.62 22.90 1.35
CA ILE A 205 7.30 21.47 1.45
C ILE A 205 7.16 21.05 2.91
N TYR A 206 6.24 20.12 3.14
CA TYR A 206 6.15 19.30 4.34
C TYR A 206 6.51 17.86 3.99
N GLU A 207 7.49 17.31 4.70
CA GLU A 207 7.91 15.92 4.62
C GLU A 207 6.89 15.04 5.36
N CYS A 208 5.84 14.63 4.65
CA CYS A 208 4.72 13.92 5.24
C CYS A 208 5.01 12.41 5.31
N PRO A 209 5.05 11.80 6.50
CA PRO A 209 5.27 10.36 6.63
C PRO A 209 4.06 9.57 6.14
N VAL A 210 4.32 8.46 5.47
CA VAL A 210 3.33 7.51 4.94
C VAL A 210 3.38 6.24 5.78
N TYR A 211 2.24 5.82 6.32
CA TYR A 211 2.10 4.61 7.13
C TYR A 211 1.08 3.65 6.53
N LYS A 212 1.28 2.34 6.72
CA LYS A 212 0.27 1.35 6.32
C LYS A 212 -1.02 1.55 7.10
N THR A 213 -0.91 1.72 8.42
CA THR A 213 -2.05 1.83 9.34
C THR A 213 -1.90 2.99 10.32
N ARG A 214 -2.98 3.27 11.06
CA ARG A 214 -2.99 4.27 12.14
C ARG A 214 -2.10 3.95 13.34
N GLN A 215 -1.60 2.73 13.47
CA GLN A 215 -0.63 2.41 14.53
C GLN A 215 0.73 3.10 14.29
N ARG A 216 1.00 3.53 13.05
CA ARG A 216 2.22 4.23 12.62
C ARG A 216 3.50 3.44 12.88
N GLY A 217 4.06 3.46 14.09
CA GLY A 217 5.36 2.91 14.51
C GLY A 217 5.98 1.85 13.58
N PRO A 218 5.53 0.57 13.62
CA PRO A 218 6.11 -0.51 12.81
C PRO A 218 5.64 -0.53 11.34
N THR A 219 4.82 0.43 10.94
CA THR A 219 4.12 0.48 9.65
C THR A 219 4.58 1.63 8.76
N PHE A 220 5.69 2.30 9.07
CA PHE A 220 6.28 3.32 8.20
C PHE A 220 6.60 2.74 6.81
N VAL A 221 6.29 3.51 5.76
CA VAL A 221 6.50 3.10 4.36
C VAL A 221 7.47 4.04 3.65
N TRP A 222 7.19 5.35 3.67
CA TRP A 222 7.98 6.36 2.97
C TRP A 222 7.67 7.76 3.50
N THR A 223 8.40 8.77 3.01
CA THR A 223 8.08 10.19 3.23
C THR A 223 7.71 10.87 1.90
N PHE A 224 6.50 11.41 1.81
CA PHE A 224 6.04 12.15 0.63
C PHE A 224 6.15 13.66 0.86
N ASN A 225 6.85 14.32 -0.05
CA ASN A 225 7.07 15.76 -0.01
C ASN A 225 5.85 16.49 -0.57
N LEU A 226 5.04 17.02 0.34
CA LEU A 226 3.77 17.67 0.03
C LEU A 226 3.89 19.19 0.09
N LYS A 227 3.29 19.89 -0.88
CA LYS A 227 3.26 21.36 -0.90
C LYS A 227 2.47 21.91 0.29
N THR A 228 2.98 23.00 0.89
CA THR A 228 2.36 23.72 1.99
C THR A 228 2.57 25.23 1.84
N LYS A 229 1.58 26.04 2.26
CA LYS A 229 1.75 27.50 2.43
C LYS A 229 2.13 27.88 3.86
N GLU A 230 1.95 26.96 4.78
CA GLU A 230 2.24 27.12 6.21
C GLU A 230 3.61 26.55 6.55
N LYS A 231 4.19 26.97 7.68
CA LYS A 231 5.44 26.40 8.19
C LYS A 231 5.26 24.90 8.47
N ALA A 232 6.23 24.09 8.05
CA ALA A 232 6.21 22.64 8.24
C ALA A 232 5.96 22.21 9.71
N SER A 233 6.48 22.98 10.68
CA SER A 233 6.26 22.73 12.11
C SER A 233 4.80 22.67 12.54
N LYS A 234 3.91 23.42 11.86
CA LYS A 234 2.46 23.34 12.10
C LYS A 234 1.94 21.92 11.88
N TRP A 235 2.35 21.30 10.77
CA TRP A 235 1.91 19.97 10.37
C TRP A 235 2.58 18.88 11.20
N THR A 236 3.85 19.08 11.58
CA THR A 236 4.53 18.21 12.55
C THR A 236 3.79 18.18 13.89
N LEU A 237 3.42 19.35 14.43
CA LEU A 237 2.67 19.44 15.70
C LEU A 237 1.25 18.86 15.59
N ALA A 238 0.60 19.01 14.44
CA ALA A 238 -0.70 18.38 14.17
C ALA A 238 -0.60 16.87 13.91
N GLY A 239 0.62 16.31 13.87
CA GLY A 239 0.86 14.89 13.62
C GLY A 239 0.40 14.45 12.24
N VAL A 240 0.51 15.31 11.23
CA VAL A 240 0.01 15.02 9.87
C VAL A 240 0.72 13.82 9.26
N ALA A 241 -0.06 12.90 8.70
CA ALA A 241 0.45 11.72 8.03
C ALA A 241 -0.44 11.31 6.85
N ILE A 242 0.15 10.55 5.93
CA ILE A 242 -0.62 9.78 4.95
C ILE A 242 -0.80 8.36 5.49
N LEU A 243 -2.01 7.83 5.34
CA LEU A 243 -2.37 6.46 5.70
C LEU A 243 -2.76 5.70 4.44
N LEU A 244 -2.26 4.48 4.29
CA LEU A 244 -2.66 3.58 3.20
C LEU A 244 -4.01 2.92 3.49
N CYS A 245 -4.29 2.57 4.74
CA CYS A 245 -5.59 2.13 5.21
C CYS A 245 -5.99 2.84 6.50
N THR A 246 -7.30 2.99 6.72
CA THR A 246 -7.90 3.64 7.89
C THR A 246 -8.64 2.64 8.76
#